data_AF-A0A382GJV4-F1
#
_entry.id   AF-A0A382GJV4-F1
#
_cell.length_a   1.000
_cell.length_b   1.000
_cell.length_c   1.000
_cell.angle_alpha   90.00
_cell.angle_beta   90.00
_cell.angle_gamma   90.00
#
_symmetry.space_group_name_H-M   'P 1'
#
loop_
_entity.id
_entity.type
_entity.pdbx_description
1 polymer ?
#
loop_
_entity_poly.entity_id
_entity_poly.type
_entity_poly.pdbx_seq_one_letter_code
_entity_poly.pdbx_strand_id
1 'polypeptide(L)'
;MAVSLELARRGLGRVWPNPAVGCVVVRESRVVGRGWTQPGGRPHAETEALARAAQWAQGATAYVNLEPCAHEGKTRPCVEALVRSGIARCVVALEDPDPRVSGRGIAQMRQAGLVVRLGILANQARELNEGFFSRINRNRPTVTLKFATTLDGFVATSRGESQWITGALARQRGHLMRAEHDAVMVGIGTAIADNPALTCRLYGMTQSSPVRIILDSNLRLPLTS
;
A
#
# COMPACT_ATOMS: atom_id res chain seq x y z
N MET A 1 -14.91 3.83 -6.72
CA MET A 1 -14.28 3.39 -5.46
C MET A 1 -13.52 2.06 -5.60
N ALA A 2 -14.12 0.96 -6.07
CA ALA A 2 -13.37 -0.28 -6.24
C ALA A 2 -12.09 -0.09 -7.10
N VAL A 3 -12.19 0.66 -8.20
CA VAL A 3 -11.04 1.01 -9.05
C VAL A 3 -9.96 1.81 -8.30
N SER A 4 -10.32 2.73 -7.39
CA SER A 4 -9.31 3.47 -6.62
C SER A 4 -8.59 2.57 -5.62
N LEU A 5 -9.26 1.56 -5.05
CA LEU A 5 -8.60 0.56 -4.21
C LEU A 5 -7.59 -0.28 -5.01
N GLU A 6 -7.95 -0.73 -6.22
CA GLU A 6 -7.02 -1.49 -7.07
C GLU A 6 -5.82 -0.66 -7.54
N LEU A 7 -6.01 0.64 -7.75
CA LEU A 7 -4.88 1.55 -7.99
C LEU A 7 -4.00 1.70 -6.74
N ALA A 8 -4.61 1.82 -5.56
CA ALA A 8 -3.89 1.92 -4.29
C ALA A 8 -3.01 0.69 -4.04
N ARG A 9 -3.48 -0.52 -4.35
CA ARG A 9 -2.71 -1.78 -4.18
C ARG A 9 -1.34 -1.76 -4.85
N ARG A 10 -1.18 -0.98 -5.93
CA ARG A 10 0.10 -0.82 -6.64
C ARG A 10 1.21 -0.17 -5.79
N GLY A 11 0.83 0.53 -4.72
CA GLY A 11 1.76 1.17 -3.79
C GLY A 11 2.21 0.29 -2.62
N LEU A 12 1.57 -0.87 -2.38
CA LEU A 12 1.93 -1.75 -1.27
C LEU A 12 3.41 -2.16 -1.35
N GLY A 13 4.10 -2.16 -0.21
CA GLY A 13 5.54 -2.42 -0.10
C GLY A 13 6.46 -1.34 -0.67
N ARG A 14 5.94 -0.21 -1.18
CA ARG A 14 6.72 0.80 -1.93
C ARG A 14 6.56 2.24 -1.48
N VAL A 15 5.53 2.51 -0.68
CA VAL A 15 5.13 3.88 -0.32
C VAL A 15 5.30 4.19 1.16
N TRP A 16 5.75 3.22 1.97
CA TRP A 16 6.09 3.43 3.36
C TRP A 16 7.04 4.63 3.54
N PRO A 17 6.86 5.47 4.57
CA PRO A 17 5.90 5.37 5.68
C PRO A 17 4.49 5.92 5.37
N ASN A 18 4.22 6.32 4.14
CA ASN A 18 2.92 6.86 3.72
C ASN A 18 1.93 5.72 3.42
N PRO A 19 0.61 6.01 3.39
CA PRO A 19 -0.39 5.03 3.02
C PRO A 19 -0.42 4.79 1.51
N ALA A 20 -0.85 3.59 1.14
CA ALA A 20 -1.20 3.25 -0.23
C ALA A 20 -2.56 3.88 -0.56
N VAL A 21 -2.54 4.95 -1.37
CA VAL A 21 -3.73 5.67 -1.80
C VAL A 21 -3.88 5.53 -3.31
N GLY A 22 -5.12 5.45 -3.76
CA GLY A 22 -5.53 5.51 -5.15
C GLY A 22 -6.65 6.53 -5.30
N CYS A 23 -6.65 7.24 -6.42
CA CYS A 23 -7.62 8.26 -6.75
C CYS A 23 -8.08 8.11 -8.19
N VAL A 24 -9.38 8.24 -8.42
CA VAL A 24 -9.99 8.23 -9.76
C VAL A 24 -10.88 9.44 -9.91
N VAL A 25 -10.71 10.19 -10.99
CA VAL A 25 -11.55 11.34 -11.35
C VAL A 25 -12.48 10.93 -12.48
N VAL A 26 -13.79 11.13 -12.27
CA VAL A 26 -14.85 10.72 -13.19
C VAL A 26 -15.69 11.93 -13.57
N ARG A 27 -15.89 12.14 -14.87
CA ARG A 27 -16.78 13.15 -15.44
C ARG A 27 -17.70 12.48 -16.45
N GLU A 28 -19.00 12.73 -16.35
CA GLU A 28 -20.00 12.19 -17.29
C GLU A 28 -19.84 10.66 -17.52
N SER A 29 -19.68 9.92 -16.43
CA SER A 29 -19.46 8.46 -16.44
C SER A 29 -18.15 7.98 -17.10
N ARG A 30 -17.25 8.89 -17.47
CA ARG A 30 -15.94 8.57 -18.03
C ARG A 30 -14.85 8.83 -17.01
N VAL A 31 -13.90 7.91 -16.92
CA VAL A 31 -12.69 8.12 -16.12
C VAL A 31 -11.77 9.07 -16.88
N VAL A 32 -11.56 10.27 -16.34
CA VAL A 32 -10.71 11.30 -16.93
C VAL A 32 -9.36 11.41 -16.26
N GLY A 33 -9.21 10.88 -15.03
CA GLY A 33 -7.93 10.85 -14.31
C GLY A 33 -7.82 9.63 -13.42
N ARG A 34 -6.59 9.11 -13.27
CA ARG A 34 -6.27 7.96 -12.40
C ARG A 34 -4.92 8.19 -11.75
N GLY A 35 -4.82 8.04 -10.45
CA GLY A 35 -3.57 8.20 -9.72
C GLY A 35 -3.45 7.20 -8.58
N TRP A 36 -2.22 6.95 -8.17
CA TRP A 36 -1.88 6.22 -6.96
C TRP A 36 -0.65 6.87 -6.32
N THR A 37 -0.45 6.65 -5.02
CA THR A 37 0.75 7.13 -4.33
C THR A 37 1.99 6.53 -4.99
N GLN A 38 2.92 7.38 -5.44
CA GLN A 38 4.13 6.93 -6.13
C GLN A 38 5.21 6.44 -5.14
N PRO A 39 6.19 5.65 -5.61
CA PRO A 39 7.27 5.13 -4.76
C PRO A 39 7.96 6.22 -3.93
N GLY A 40 8.30 5.92 -2.68
CA GLY A 40 8.75 6.93 -1.71
C GLY A 40 7.61 7.76 -1.10
N GLY A 41 6.37 7.43 -1.48
CA GLY A 41 5.14 7.98 -0.91
C GLY A 41 4.71 9.33 -1.48
N ARG A 42 5.36 9.81 -2.55
CA ARG A 42 5.09 11.07 -3.24
C ARG A 42 5.38 10.92 -4.74
N PRO A 43 4.67 11.63 -5.64
CA PRO A 43 3.45 12.40 -5.38
C PRO A 43 2.29 11.53 -4.87
N HIS A 44 1.32 12.20 -4.25
CA HIS A 44 0.09 11.57 -3.76
C HIS A 44 -0.84 11.19 -4.92
N ALA A 45 -1.75 10.26 -4.65
CA ALA A 45 -2.68 9.72 -5.65
C ALA A 45 -3.57 10.81 -6.27
N GLU A 46 -4.04 11.75 -5.46
CA GLU A 46 -4.92 12.85 -5.87
C GLU A 46 -4.19 13.79 -6.82
N THR A 47 -2.93 14.14 -6.51
CA THR A 47 -2.10 14.98 -7.38
C THR A 47 -1.91 14.33 -8.74
N GLU A 48 -1.58 13.03 -8.77
CA GLU A 48 -1.43 12.26 -10.02
C GLU A 48 -2.73 12.19 -10.82
N ALA A 49 -3.85 11.92 -10.13
CA ALA A 49 -5.15 11.78 -10.77
C ALA A 49 -5.63 13.12 -11.36
N LEU A 50 -5.45 14.22 -10.63
CA LEU A 50 -5.81 15.56 -11.08
C LEU A 50 -4.92 16.04 -12.24
N ALA A 51 -3.61 15.79 -12.17
CA ALA A 51 -2.69 16.14 -13.26
C ALA A 51 -3.10 15.46 -14.57
N ARG A 52 -3.49 14.18 -14.51
CA ARG A 52 -3.96 13.43 -15.69
C ARG A 52 -5.37 13.85 -16.14
N ALA A 53 -6.24 14.25 -15.21
CA ALA A 53 -7.55 14.81 -15.53
C ALA A 53 -7.45 16.18 -16.21
N ALA A 54 -6.46 16.99 -15.85
CA ALA A 54 -6.27 18.36 -16.33
C ALA A 54 -7.59 19.15 -16.28
N GLN A 55 -7.96 19.82 -17.37
CA GLN A 55 -9.21 20.60 -17.49
C GLN A 55 -10.49 19.78 -17.26
N TRP A 56 -10.44 18.45 -17.43
CA TRP A 56 -11.60 17.58 -17.24
C TRP A 56 -11.94 17.34 -15.77
N ALA A 57 -11.07 17.75 -14.84
CA ALA A 57 -11.38 17.71 -13.41
C ALA A 57 -12.49 18.68 -13.01
N GLN A 58 -12.66 19.80 -13.73
CA GLN A 58 -13.69 20.78 -13.40
C GLN A 58 -15.09 20.17 -13.50
N GLY A 59 -15.87 20.30 -12.43
CA GLY A 59 -17.21 19.72 -12.29
C GLY A 59 -17.22 18.20 -12.06
N ALA A 60 -16.08 17.54 -12.00
CA ALA A 60 -15.98 16.08 -11.90
C ALA A 60 -16.23 15.56 -10.47
N THR A 61 -16.29 14.22 -10.34
CA THR A 61 -16.27 13.51 -9.05
C THR A 61 -14.93 12.82 -8.85
N ALA A 62 -14.26 13.09 -7.74
CA ALA A 62 -13.09 12.33 -7.29
C ALA A 62 -13.49 11.19 -6.36
N TYR A 63 -12.88 10.01 -6.52
CA TYR A 63 -13.01 8.86 -5.62
C TYR A 63 -11.65 8.53 -5.04
N VAL A 64 -11.50 8.58 -3.72
CA VAL A 64 -10.24 8.36 -3.01
C VAL A 64 -10.43 7.39 -1.85
N ASN A 65 -9.52 6.44 -1.66
CA ASN A 65 -9.66 5.40 -0.63
C ASN A 65 -9.25 5.84 0.78
N LEU A 66 -8.66 7.02 0.95
CA LEU A 66 -8.31 7.60 2.24
C LEU A 66 -8.59 9.10 2.21
N GLU A 67 -8.84 9.72 3.37
CA GLU A 67 -9.05 11.15 3.46
C GLU A 67 -7.86 11.94 2.88
N PRO A 68 -8.11 12.89 1.96
CA PRO A 68 -7.06 13.74 1.42
C PRO A 68 -6.37 14.57 2.50
N CYS A 69 -5.03 14.62 2.45
CA CYS A 69 -4.26 15.32 3.48
C CYS A 69 -4.58 16.83 3.52
N ALA A 70 -4.70 17.35 4.75
CA ALA A 70 -5.09 18.74 5.05
C ALA A 70 -3.96 19.58 5.67
N HIS A 71 -2.81 18.98 5.95
CA HIS A 71 -1.65 19.64 6.56
C HIS A 71 -0.56 19.87 5.52
N GLU A 72 0.17 20.97 5.69
CA GLU A 72 1.37 21.23 4.91
C GLU A 72 2.52 20.37 5.47
N GLY A 73 3.07 19.52 4.62
CA GLY A 73 4.23 18.67 4.94
C GLY A 73 5.37 18.99 3.99
N LYS A 74 5.96 17.96 3.38
CA LYS A 74 6.93 18.14 2.29
C LYS A 74 6.31 18.68 1.00
N THR A 75 5.00 18.52 0.83
CA THR A 75 4.24 19.07 -0.31
C THR A 75 2.98 19.75 0.21
N ARG A 76 2.38 20.59 -0.65
CA ARG A 76 1.08 21.20 -0.37
C ARG A 76 -0.01 20.15 -0.12
N PRO A 77 -1.06 20.49 0.65
CA PRO A 77 -2.17 19.59 0.95
C PRO A 77 -2.93 19.15 -0.31
N CYS A 78 -3.36 17.88 -0.35
CA CYS A 78 -4.17 17.38 -1.46
C CYS A 78 -5.56 18.04 -1.51
N VAL A 79 -6.10 18.46 -0.36
CA VAL A 79 -7.36 19.20 -0.29
C VAL A 79 -7.29 20.49 -1.10
N GLU A 80 -6.19 21.25 -1.01
CA GLU A 80 -6.00 22.48 -1.78
C GLU A 80 -6.02 22.19 -3.29
N ALA A 81 -5.34 21.12 -3.72
CA ALA A 81 -5.33 20.71 -5.12
C ALA A 81 -6.73 20.29 -5.62
N LEU A 82 -7.48 19.54 -4.82
CA LEU A 82 -8.84 19.12 -5.14
C LEU A 82 -9.78 20.32 -5.28
N VAL A 83 -9.75 21.25 -4.32
CA VAL A 83 -10.56 22.48 -4.37
C VAL A 83 -10.20 23.31 -5.60
N ARG A 84 -8.91 23.56 -5.84
CA ARG A 84 -8.46 24.36 -6.99
C ARG A 84 -8.77 23.74 -8.34
N SER A 85 -8.84 22.41 -8.42
CA SER A 85 -9.21 21.71 -9.65
C SER A 85 -10.69 21.89 -10.04
N GLY A 86 -11.51 22.41 -9.12
CA GLY A 86 -12.92 22.68 -9.38
C GLY A 86 -13.79 21.43 -9.47
N ILE A 87 -13.40 20.30 -8.87
CA ILE A 87 -14.30 19.14 -8.76
C ILE A 87 -15.57 19.53 -8.00
N ALA A 88 -16.71 18.97 -8.40
CA ALA A 88 -17.98 19.23 -7.71
C ALA A 88 -18.17 18.32 -6.49
N ARG A 89 -17.56 17.13 -6.51
CA ARG A 89 -17.81 16.09 -5.52
C ARG A 89 -16.56 15.27 -5.20
N CYS A 90 -16.38 14.91 -3.94
CA CYS A 90 -15.37 13.97 -3.49
C CYS A 90 -16.03 12.81 -2.73
N VAL A 91 -15.71 11.57 -3.10
CA VAL A 91 -16.16 10.35 -2.41
C VAL A 91 -14.94 9.73 -1.75
N VAL A 92 -14.95 9.72 -0.42
CA VAL A 92 -13.87 9.23 0.43
C VAL A 92 -14.28 7.89 1.03
N ALA A 93 -13.42 6.87 0.98
CA ALA A 93 -13.75 5.58 1.59
C ALA A 93 -13.62 5.62 3.12
N LEU A 94 -12.50 6.13 3.63
CA LEU A 94 -12.12 6.07 5.03
C LEU A 94 -11.56 7.41 5.49
N GLU A 95 -11.95 7.84 6.69
CA GLU A 95 -11.35 8.99 7.38
C GLU A 95 -9.94 8.62 7.86
N ASP A 96 -8.98 9.54 7.76
CA ASP A 96 -7.60 9.24 8.16
C ASP A 96 -7.46 9.37 9.69
N PRO A 97 -7.10 8.29 10.42
CA PRO A 97 -6.93 8.36 11.87
C PRO A 97 -5.67 9.12 12.30
N ASP A 98 -4.80 9.54 11.37
CA ASP A 98 -3.67 10.41 11.69
C ASP A 98 -4.17 11.72 12.34
N PRO A 99 -3.73 12.05 13.57
CA PRO A 99 -4.18 13.24 14.28
C PRO A 99 -3.96 14.56 13.53
N ARG A 100 -3.03 14.58 12.56
CA ARG A 100 -2.76 15.73 11.70
C ARG A 100 -3.85 15.93 10.63
N VAL A 101 -4.60 14.89 10.31
CA VAL A 101 -5.67 14.89 9.31
C VAL A 101 -7.03 14.74 10.00
N SER A 102 -7.38 13.57 10.54
CA SER A 102 -8.53 13.32 11.44
C SER A 102 -9.78 14.17 11.15
N GLY A 103 -10.31 14.07 9.92
CA GLY A 103 -11.54 14.76 9.51
C GLY A 103 -11.36 16.21 9.04
N ARG A 104 -10.18 16.82 9.23
CA ARG A 104 -9.89 18.20 8.80
C ARG A 104 -9.94 18.35 7.28
N GLY A 105 -9.51 17.34 6.54
CA GLY A 105 -9.52 17.40 5.08
C GLY A 105 -10.93 17.34 4.51
N ILE A 106 -11.77 16.48 5.10
CA ILE A 106 -13.20 16.43 4.81
C ILE A 106 -13.87 17.77 5.15
N ALA A 107 -13.57 18.34 6.32
CA ALA A 107 -14.13 19.63 6.75
C ALA A 107 -13.73 20.76 5.80
N GLN A 108 -12.45 20.88 5.44
CA GLN A 108 -11.95 21.90 4.51
C GLN A 108 -12.59 21.78 3.12
N MET A 109 -12.73 20.56 2.57
CA MET A 109 -13.43 20.35 1.29
C MET A 109 -14.89 20.81 1.36
N ARG A 110 -15.61 20.49 2.45
CA ARG A 110 -17.01 20.93 2.65
C ARG A 110 -17.12 22.44 2.78
N GLN A 111 -16.22 23.08 3.53
CA GLN A 111 -16.16 24.54 3.68
C GLN A 111 -15.91 25.25 2.34
N ALA A 112 -15.12 24.62 1.46
CA ALA A 112 -14.89 25.10 0.09
C ALA A 112 -16.06 24.81 -0.88
N GLY A 113 -17.18 24.27 -0.40
CA GLY A 113 -18.39 24.02 -1.20
C GLY A 113 -18.41 22.69 -1.95
N LEU A 114 -17.45 21.79 -1.73
CA LEU A 114 -17.46 20.45 -2.35
C LEU A 114 -18.48 19.55 -1.65
N VAL A 115 -19.21 18.77 -2.44
CA VAL A 115 -20.04 17.69 -1.91
C VAL A 115 -19.15 16.53 -1.49
N VAL A 116 -19.07 16.22 -0.19
CA VAL A 116 -18.23 15.12 0.32
C VAL A 116 -19.09 13.97 0.86
N ARG A 117 -18.91 12.77 0.30
CA ARG A 117 -19.51 11.53 0.81
C ARG A 117 -18.45 10.58 1.36
N LEU A 118 -18.62 10.14 2.60
CA LEU A 118 -17.71 9.24 3.32
C LEU A 118 -18.28 7.81 3.41
N GLY A 119 -17.42 6.81 3.53
CA GLY A 119 -17.78 5.46 4.00
C GLY A 119 -17.97 4.41 2.92
N ILE A 120 -17.83 4.75 1.64
CA ILE A 120 -18.02 3.79 0.54
C ILE A 120 -16.82 2.84 0.48
N LEU A 121 -17.06 1.54 0.67
CA LEU A 121 -16.02 0.49 0.77
C LEU A 121 -14.97 0.77 1.87
N ALA A 122 -15.41 1.32 3.00
CA ALA A 122 -14.53 1.67 4.12
C ALA A 122 -13.75 0.46 4.69
N ASN A 123 -14.38 -0.71 4.77
CA ASN A 123 -13.73 -1.92 5.29
C ASN A 123 -12.59 -2.38 4.38
N GLN A 124 -12.82 -2.41 3.07
CA GLN A 124 -11.79 -2.77 2.09
C GLN A 124 -10.65 -1.74 2.08
N ALA A 125 -10.95 -0.45 2.25
CA ALA A 125 -9.92 0.59 2.39
C ALA A 125 -9.10 0.41 3.68
N ARG A 126 -9.75 -0.01 4.78
CA ARG A 126 -9.09 -0.29 6.06
C ARG A 126 -8.14 -1.49 5.96
N GLU A 127 -8.60 -2.58 5.38
CA GLU A 127 -7.80 -3.79 5.14
C GLU A 127 -6.58 -3.49 4.26
N LEU A 128 -6.77 -2.73 3.17
CA LEU A 128 -5.68 -2.39 2.25
C LEU A 128 -4.53 -1.65 2.95
N ASN A 129 -4.84 -0.77 3.91
CA ASN A 129 -3.86 0.04 4.63
C ASN A 129 -3.64 -0.44 6.08
N GLU A 130 -3.93 -1.71 6.39
CA GLU A 130 -3.83 -2.22 7.77
C GLU A 130 -2.45 -1.98 8.39
N GLY A 131 -1.37 -2.19 7.62
CA GLY A 131 0.00 -1.93 8.06
C GLY A 131 0.23 -0.45 8.44
N PHE A 132 -0.30 0.47 7.65
CA PHE A 132 -0.22 1.91 7.92
C PHE A 132 -0.98 2.26 9.22
N PHE A 133 -2.22 1.79 9.38
CA PHE A 133 -3.01 2.05 10.58
C PHE A 133 -2.44 1.39 11.83
N SER A 134 -1.90 0.17 11.72
CA SER A 134 -1.20 -0.49 12.82
C SER A 134 -0.03 0.35 13.32
N ARG A 135 0.77 0.90 12.41
CA ARG A 135 1.88 1.78 12.76
C ARG A 135 1.40 3.05 13.47
N ILE A 136 0.38 3.71 12.94
CA ILE A 136 -0.16 4.96 13.54
C ILE A 136 -0.77 4.69 14.92
N ASN A 137 -1.64 3.68 15.04
CA ASN A 137 -2.44 3.47 16.24
C ASN A 137 -1.71 2.69 17.34
N ARG A 138 -0.81 1.78 16.96
CA ARG A 138 -0.17 0.83 17.89
C ARG A 138 1.36 0.93 17.92
N ASN A 139 1.96 1.76 17.07
CA ASN A 139 3.41 1.81 16.87
C ASN A 139 4.03 0.43 16.56
N ARG A 140 3.30 -0.41 15.81
CA ARG A 140 3.72 -1.78 15.44
C ARG A 140 3.39 -2.08 13.98
N PRO A 141 4.20 -2.86 13.26
CA PRO A 141 3.85 -3.33 11.93
C PRO A 141 2.73 -4.39 12.01
N THR A 142 1.98 -4.54 10.92
CA THR A 142 1.20 -5.76 10.68
C THR A 142 2.15 -6.86 10.21
N VAL A 143 1.95 -8.08 10.70
CA VAL A 143 2.81 -9.23 10.41
C VAL A 143 2.00 -10.31 9.71
N THR A 144 2.46 -10.71 8.53
CA THR A 144 1.95 -11.88 7.81
C THR A 144 2.91 -13.03 8.04
N LEU A 145 2.45 -14.10 8.70
CA LEU A 145 3.20 -15.34 8.82
C LEU A 145 2.92 -16.22 7.59
N LYS A 146 3.99 -16.65 6.91
CA LYS A 146 3.91 -17.59 5.78
C LYS A 146 4.73 -18.84 6.06
N PHE A 147 4.10 -20.00 5.88
CA PHE A 147 4.76 -21.30 5.86
C PHE A 147 4.36 -22.10 4.61
N ALA A 148 5.09 -23.16 4.29
CA ALA A 148 4.75 -24.13 3.26
C ALA A 148 4.96 -25.51 3.87
N THR A 149 3.93 -26.34 3.86
CA THR A 149 3.94 -27.65 4.52
C THR A 149 3.42 -28.71 3.57
N THR A 150 3.75 -29.96 3.90
CA THR A 150 2.99 -31.12 3.43
C THR A 150 1.57 -31.11 4.02
N LEU A 151 0.72 -32.02 3.55
CA LEU A 151 -0.67 -32.13 4.03
C LEU A 151 -0.73 -32.49 5.53
N ASP A 152 0.22 -33.30 6.00
CA ASP A 152 0.42 -33.71 7.38
C ASP A 152 1.26 -32.73 8.21
N GLY A 153 1.57 -31.54 7.68
CA GLY A 153 2.07 -30.41 8.46
C GLY A 153 3.60 -30.28 8.57
N PHE A 154 4.38 -31.03 7.80
CA PHE A 154 5.83 -30.97 7.84
C PHE A 154 6.42 -29.94 6.87
N VAL A 155 7.50 -29.26 7.28
CA VAL A 155 8.23 -28.25 6.48
C VAL A 155 9.53 -28.80 5.85
N ALA A 156 9.94 -30.00 6.24
CA ALA A 156 11.09 -30.73 5.72
C ALA A 156 10.96 -32.21 6.13
N THR A 157 11.73 -33.10 5.50
CA THR A 157 11.91 -34.49 5.98
C THR A 157 12.73 -34.52 7.27
N SER A 158 12.82 -35.68 7.93
CA SER A 158 13.67 -35.87 9.12
C SER A 158 15.16 -35.64 8.86
N ARG A 159 15.58 -35.66 7.59
CA ARG A 159 16.96 -35.35 7.16
C ARG A 159 17.17 -33.87 6.78
N GLY A 160 16.13 -33.03 6.89
CA GLY A 160 16.19 -31.61 6.56
C GLY A 160 15.94 -31.27 5.09
N GLU A 161 15.62 -32.24 4.25
CA GLU A 161 15.29 -32.00 2.84
C GLU A 161 13.93 -31.29 2.73
N SER A 162 13.91 -30.09 2.17
CA SER A 162 12.73 -29.21 2.13
C SER A 162 12.40 -28.69 0.72
N GLN A 163 13.24 -29.00 -0.26
CA GLN A 163 13.12 -28.42 -1.59
C GLN A 163 11.88 -28.95 -2.31
N TRP A 164 11.00 -28.00 -2.59
CA TRP A 164 9.81 -28.12 -3.43
C TRP A 164 8.66 -28.95 -2.88
N ILE A 165 8.42 -28.88 -1.57
CA ILE A 165 7.14 -29.30 -0.96
C ILE A 165 5.93 -28.65 -1.67
N THR A 166 6.06 -27.37 -2.05
CA THR A 166 5.01 -26.64 -2.78
C THR A 166 5.44 -26.31 -4.20
N GLY A 167 4.49 -26.33 -5.14
CA GLY A 167 4.71 -26.09 -6.57
C GLY A 167 4.99 -24.63 -6.95
N ALA A 168 5.29 -24.40 -8.23
CA ALA A 168 5.74 -23.10 -8.75
C ALA A 168 4.75 -21.94 -8.50
N LEU A 169 3.45 -22.18 -8.63
CA LEU A 169 2.41 -21.17 -8.40
C LEU A 169 2.40 -20.67 -6.94
N ALA A 170 2.55 -21.58 -5.97
CA ALA A 170 2.63 -21.21 -4.55
C ALA A 170 3.87 -20.35 -4.27
N ARG A 171 4.98 -20.63 -4.96
CA ARG A 171 6.21 -19.83 -4.84
C ARG A 171 6.08 -18.45 -5.47
N GLN A 172 5.39 -18.35 -6.60
CA GLN A 172 5.04 -17.05 -7.19
C GLN A 172 4.18 -16.22 -6.24
N ARG A 173 3.22 -16.83 -5.53
CA ARG A 173 2.45 -16.13 -4.49
C ARG A 173 3.36 -15.62 -3.36
N GLY A 174 4.36 -16.40 -2.95
CA GLY A 174 5.39 -15.94 -2.01
C GLY A 174 6.18 -14.73 -2.50
N HIS A 175 6.49 -14.65 -3.81
CA HIS A 175 7.11 -13.44 -4.38
C HIS A 175 6.17 -12.24 -4.40
N LEU A 176 4.89 -12.45 -4.71
CA LEU A 176 3.89 -11.37 -4.66
C LEU A 176 3.74 -10.83 -3.24
N MET A 177 3.66 -11.70 -2.22
CA MET A 177 3.67 -11.28 -0.82
C MET A 177 4.92 -10.44 -0.49
N ARG A 178 6.11 -10.85 -0.93
CA ARG A 178 7.34 -10.06 -0.74
C ARG A 178 7.24 -8.67 -1.37
N ALA A 179 6.59 -8.55 -2.52
CA ALA A 179 6.41 -7.26 -3.19
C ALA A 179 5.38 -6.34 -2.51
N GLU A 180 4.41 -6.93 -1.81
CA GLU A 180 3.33 -6.20 -1.13
C GLU A 180 3.70 -5.80 0.32
N HIS A 181 4.83 -6.26 0.85
CA HIS A 181 5.28 -5.98 2.21
C HIS A 181 6.54 -5.10 2.21
N ASP A 182 6.69 -4.25 3.23
CA ASP A 182 7.86 -3.39 3.38
C ASP A 182 9.13 -4.19 3.75
N ALA A 183 8.97 -5.32 4.43
CA ALA A 183 10.05 -6.18 4.90
C ALA A 183 9.70 -7.67 4.80
N VAL A 184 10.73 -8.50 4.67
CA VAL A 184 10.69 -9.95 4.81
C VAL A 184 11.66 -10.37 5.91
N MET A 185 11.22 -11.27 6.78
CA MET A 185 11.98 -11.68 7.96
C MET A 185 12.17 -13.19 7.98
N VAL A 186 13.39 -13.63 8.30
CA VAL A 186 13.71 -15.03 8.60
C VAL A 186 14.64 -15.13 9.81
N GLY A 187 14.67 -16.30 10.45
CA GLY A 187 15.71 -16.61 11.43
C GLY A 187 17.04 -16.99 10.76
N ILE A 188 18.13 -16.86 11.50
CA ILE A 188 19.48 -17.26 11.07
C ILE A 188 19.56 -18.71 10.57
N GLY A 189 18.75 -19.62 11.11
CA GLY A 189 18.70 -21.02 10.65
C GLY A 189 18.32 -21.13 9.17
N THR A 190 17.29 -20.40 8.74
CA THR A 190 16.89 -20.34 7.33
C THR A 190 17.95 -19.66 6.46
N ALA A 191 18.56 -18.58 6.96
CA ALA A 191 19.59 -17.86 6.21
C ALA A 191 20.80 -18.77 5.90
N ILE A 192 21.24 -19.58 6.86
CA ILE A 192 22.36 -20.51 6.69
C ILE A 192 21.95 -21.74 5.84
N ALA A 193 20.80 -22.35 6.14
CA ALA A 193 20.42 -23.61 5.51
C ALA A 193 20.06 -23.45 4.02
N ASP A 194 19.34 -22.38 3.68
CA ASP A 194 18.78 -22.21 2.33
C ASP A 194 19.52 -21.17 1.48
N ASN A 195 20.42 -20.38 2.10
CA ASN A 195 21.05 -19.19 1.51
C ASN A 195 20.09 -18.37 0.60
N PRO A 196 18.92 -17.93 1.12
CA PRO A 196 17.89 -17.38 0.27
C PRO A 196 18.15 -15.92 -0.04
N ALA A 197 18.06 -15.54 -1.33
CA ALA A 197 18.12 -14.12 -1.71
C ALA A 197 17.00 -13.26 -1.11
N LEU A 198 15.86 -13.88 -0.76
CA LEU A 198 14.65 -13.23 -0.21
C LEU A 198 14.08 -12.05 -1.03
N THR A 199 14.45 -11.96 -2.31
CA THR A 199 13.96 -10.94 -3.24
C THR A 199 12.60 -11.27 -3.86
N CYS A 200 11.93 -10.25 -4.42
CA CYS A 200 10.87 -10.44 -5.40
C CYS A 200 11.50 -10.68 -6.78
N ARG A 201 11.06 -11.74 -7.48
CA ARG A 201 11.59 -12.12 -8.80
C ARG A 201 10.48 -12.32 -9.83
N LEU A 202 9.30 -11.78 -9.58
CA LEU A 202 8.24 -11.76 -10.58
C LEU A 202 8.62 -10.77 -11.68
N TYR A 203 8.30 -11.13 -12.92
CA TYR A 203 8.52 -10.28 -14.08
C TYR A 203 7.82 -8.92 -13.87
N GLY A 204 8.56 -7.82 -14.09
CA GLY A 204 8.08 -6.46 -13.88
C GLY A 204 8.01 -5.99 -12.42
N MET A 205 8.37 -6.82 -11.43
CA MET A 205 8.28 -6.49 -9.99
C MET A 205 9.60 -6.69 -9.23
N THR A 206 10.72 -6.90 -9.91
CA THR A 206 12.04 -7.11 -9.27
C THR A 206 12.48 -5.93 -8.40
N GLN A 207 12.11 -4.72 -8.82
CA GLN A 207 12.33 -3.46 -8.08
C GLN A 207 11.44 -3.32 -6.84
N SER A 208 10.53 -4.25 -6.60
CA SER A 208 9.68 -4.30 -5.39
C SER A 208 10.21 -5.36 -4.42
N SER A 209 11.53 -5.45 -4.28
CA SER A 209 12.13 -6.34 -3.28
C SER A 209 12.09 -5.67 -1.90
N PRO A 210 11.62 -6.38 -0.86
CA PRO A 210 11.46 -5.80 0.47
C PRO A 210 12.81 -5.68 1.20
N VAL A 211 12.81 -4.92 2.30
CA VAL A 211 13.93 -4.96 3.26
C VAL A 211 14.04 -6.37 3.83
N ARG A 212 15.27 -6.90 3.91
CA ARG A 212 15.54 -8.25 4.43
C ARG A 212 16.00 -8.13 5.88
N ILE A 213 15.29 -8.78 6.77
CA ILE A 213 15.59 -8.79 8.20
C ILE A 213 15.96 -10.23 8.59
N ILE A 214 17.14 -10.39 9.19
CA ILE A 214 17.61 -11.68 9.69
C ILE A 214 17.68 -11.58 11.21
N LEU A 215 16.98 -12.49 11.90
CA LEU A 215 17.07 -12.63 13.34
C LEU A 215 18.24 -13.55 13.68
N ASP A 216 19.32 -12.97 14.18
CA ASP A 216 20.56 -13.68 14.50
C ASP A 216 21.11 -13.26 15.86
N SER A 217 20.75 -14.03 16.89
CA SER A 217 21.11 -13.74 18.29
C SER A 217 22.63 -13.75 18.55
N ASN A 218 23.42 -14.41 17.70
CA ASN A 218 24.84 -14.65 17.91
C ASN A 218 25.72 -14.15 16.76
N LEU A 219 25.17 -13.38 15.82
CA LEU A 219 25.88 -12.81 14.65
C LEU A 219 26.66 -13.87 13.84
N ARG A 220 26.02 -15.01 13.55
CA ARG A 220 26.57 -16.14 12.79
C ARG A 220 26.42 -16.00 11.28
N LEU A 221 25.70 -14.98 10.79
CA LEU A 221 25.48 -14.78 9.36
C LEU A 221 26.82 -14.65 8.62
N PRO A 222 27.11 -15.52 7.62
CA PRO A 222 28.35 -15.41 6.85
C PRO A 222 28.39 -14.11 6.04
N LEU A 223 29.58 -13.49 5.97
CA LEU A 223 29.79 -12.27 5.17
C LEU A 223 29.65 -12.50 3.65
N THR A 224 29.62 -13.77 3.22
CA THR A 224 29.47 -14.21 1.83
C THR A 224 28.03 -14.60 1.46
N SER A 225 27.06 -14.39 2.37
CA SER A 225 25.63 -14.69 2.16
C SER A 225 24.87 -13.58 1.44
#